data_AF-V8BAJ5-F1
#
_entry.id   AF-V8BAJ5-F1
#
_cell.length_a   1.000
_cell.length_b   1.000
_cell.length_c   1.000
_cell.angle_alpha   90.00
_cell.angle_beta   90.00
_cell.angle_gamma   90.00
#
_symmetry.space_group_name_H-M   'P 1'
#
loop_
_entity.id
_entity.type
_entity.pdbx_description
1 polymer ?
#
loop_
_entity_poly.entity_id
_entity_poly.type
_entity_poly.pdbx_seq_one_letter_code
_entity_poly.pdbx_strand_id
1 'polypeptide(L)'
;MTANYSTREYREKLYDDLHVRLRDTAILMCAIFIASIGLNMNSTAVIIGAMLISPLMTPIVGLGFGLAIFDTRLIKQSLEVLLTQVLVSLLVSTLYFWISPLSYASSELIARTSPTIWDVLIAIAGGIAGVIGSRKKEANNIVPGVAIATALMPPICTAGYGLANGNVRFLLGALYLFLINCVFIMLANIVGTRILMRKSPLTSFKELSIKMRIGLISLIVLLILPASYSAVTLTIEQARKEGIKQFVGKEFAKLYGY
;
A
#
# COMPACT_ATOMS: atom_id res chain seq x y z
N MET A 1 11.88 29.52 -12.01
CA MET A 1 11.66 28.54 -10.92
C MET A 1 11.58 27.14 -11.53
N THR A 2 12.30 26.15 -11.01
CA THR A 2 12.20 24.77 -11.52
C THR A 2 10.80 24.22 -11.23
N ALA A 3 10.17 23.56 -12.21
CA ALA A 3 8.84 22.96 -12.06
C ALA A 3 8.77 21.84 -11.00
N ASN A 4 9.93 21.32 -10.57
CA ASN A 4 10.07 20.23 -9.61
C ASN A 4 10.80 20.68 -8.34
N TYR A 5 10.46 20.05 -7.21
CA TYR A 5 11.16 20.17 -5.93
C TYR A 5 12.59 19.64 -6.02
N SER A 6 13.55 20.42 -5.53
CA SER A 6 14.90 19.90 -5.28
C SER A 6 14.86 18.80 -4.20
N THR A 7 15.87 17.94 -4.10
CA THR A 7 15.92 16.88 -3.06
C THR A 7 15.89 17.44 -1.64
N ARG A 8 16.46 18.63 -1.41
CA ARG A 8 16.40 19.29 -0.11
C ARG A 8 15.02 19.85 0.18
N GLU A 9 14.44 20.58 -0.78
CA GLU A 9 13.07 21.12 -0.64
C GLU A 9 12.05 20.00 -0.43
N TYR A 10 12.17 18.89 -1.17
CA TYR A 10 11.27 17.74 -1.03
C TYR A 10 11.41 17.05 0.32
N ARG A 11 12.64 16.95 0.85
CA ARG A 11 12.89 16.44 2.20
C ARG A 11 12.23 17.31 3.26
N GLU A 12 12.43 18.63 3.19
CA GLU A 12 11.84 19.59 4.13
C GLU A 12 10.30 19.56 4.06
N LYS A 13 9.72 19.48 2.86
CA LYS A 13 8.29 19.26 2.67
C LYS A 13 7.79 17.98 3.37
N LEU A 14 8.49 16.86 3.17
CA LEU A 14 8.12 15.60 3.83
C LEU A 14 8.19 15.72 5.34
N TYR A 15 9.20 16.39 5.90
CA TYR A 15 9.26 16.66 7.34
C TYR A 15 8.02 17.42 7.83
N ASP A 16 7.60 18.47 7.13
CA ASP A 16 6.42 19.25 7.53
C ASP A 16 5.12 18.44 7.42
N ASP A 17 5.01 17.59 6.39
CA ASP A 17 3.81 16.78 6.15
C ASP A 17 3.70 15.56 7.09
N LEU A 18 4.83 15.05 7.63
CA LEU A 18 4.88 13.83 8.45
C LEU A 18 4.71 14.09 9.94
N HIS A 19 3.55 14.64 10.29
CA HIS A 19 3.13 14.82 11.67
C HIS A 19 1.77 14.17 11.91
N VAL A 20 1.60 13.57 13.09
CA VAL A 20 0.28 13.08 13.52
C VAL A 20 -0.60 14.28 13.86
N ARG A 21 -1.32 14.79 12.86
CA ARG A 21 -2.27 15.89 13.01
C ARG A 21 -3.68 15.31 13.21
N LEU A 22 -4.39 15.81 14.22
CA LEU A 22 -5.77 15.41 14.50
C LEU A 22 -6.69 15.52 13.27
N ARG A 23 -6.48 16.54 12.43
CA ARG A 23 -7.23 16.74 11.18
C ARG A 23 -7.02 15.59 10.20
N ASP A 24 -5.77 15.18 9.98
CA ASP A 24 -5.42 14.11 9.04
C ASP A 24 -5.94 12.76 9.56
N THR A 25 -5.86 12.54 10.88
CA THR A 25 -6.46 11.37 11.54
C THR A 25 -7.98 11.37 11.40
N ALA A 26 -8.66 12.50 11.61
CA ALA A 26 -10.11 12.59 11.45
C ALA A 26 -10.55 12.29 10.00
N ILE A 27 -9.85 12.86 9.02
CA ILE A 27 -10.07 12.58 7.61
C ILE A 27 -9.87 11.08 7.32
N LEU A 28 -8.80 10.48 7.85
CA LEU A 28 -8.55 9.04 7.72
C LEU A 28 -9.69 8.22 8.32
N MET A 29 -10.18 8.56 9.52
CA MET A 29 -11.29 7.85 10.16
C MET A 29 -12.55 7.89 9.27
N CYS A 30 -12.91 9.06 8.73
CA CYS A 30 -14.02 9.20 7.80
C CYS A 30 -13.81 8.37 6.53
N ALA A 31 -12.61 8.43 5.94
CA ALA A 31 -12.28 7.68 4.74
C ALA A 31 -12.41 6.16 4.97
N ILE A 32 -11.87 5.64 6.08
CA ILE A 32 -11.97 4.21 6.44
C ILE A 32 -13.41 3.77 6.68
N PHE A 33 -14.22 4.62 7.31
CA PHE A 33 -15.64 4.37 7.51
C PHE A 33 -16.37 4.26 6.16
N ILE A 34 -16.16 5.22 5.25
CA ILE A 34 -16.75 5.20 3.90
C ILE A 34 -16.25 3.98 3.10
N ALA A 35 -14.95 3.65 3.17
CA ALA A 35 -14.38 2.49 2.49
C ALA A 35 -14.98 1.18 3.01
N SER A 36 -15.21 1.08 4.32
CA SER A 36 -15.80 -0.12 4.95
C SER A 36 -17.27 -0.29 4.54
N ILE A 37 -18.03 0.80 4.43
CA ILE A 37 -19.37 0.80 3.83
C ILE A 37 -19.31 0.37 2.36
N GLY A 38 -18.39 0.94 1.58
CA GLY A 38 -18.20 0.60 0.17
C GLY A 38 -17.86 -0.87 -0.04
N LEU A 39 -17.00 -1.44 0.81
CA LEU A 39 -16.66 -2.86 0.83
C LEU A 39 -17.88 -3.72 1.16
N ASN A 40 -18.66 -3.35 2.17
CA ASN A 40 -19.86 -4.08 2.58
C ASN A 40 -20.95 -4.05 1.49
N MET A 41 -21.13 -2.90 0.85
CA MET A 41 -22.07 -2.68 -0.25
C MET A 41 -21.53 -3.13 -1.62
N ASN A 42 -20.31 -3.69 -1.67
CA ASN A 42 -19.66 -4.14 -2.89
C ASN A 42 -19.59 -3.04 -3.99
N SER A 43 -19.37 -1.79 -3.59
CA SER A 43 -19.38 -0.61 -4.46
C SER A 43 -17.97 -0.07 -4.67
N THR A 44 -17.34 -0.48 -5.77
CA THR A 44 -15.99 -0.05 -6.15
C THR A 44 -15.89 1.48 -6.28
N ALA A 45 -16.94 2.16 -6.73
CA ALA A 45 -16.96 3.62 -6.85
C ALA A 45 -16.83 4.33 -5.48
N VAL A 46 -17.53 3.84 -4.45
CA VAL A 46 -17.46 4.38 -3.09
C VAL A 46 -16.08 4.11 -2.48
N ILE A 47 -15.55 2.91 -2.73
CA ILE A 47 -14.21 2.51 -2.27
C ILE A 47 -13.15 3.45 -2.89
N ILE A 48 -13.22 3.71 -4.20
CA ILE A 48 -12.32 4.65 -4.89
C ILE A 48 -12.48 6.06 -4.33
N GLY A 49 -13.71 6.53 -4.11
CA GLY A 49 -13.96 7.84 -3.51
C GLY A 49 -13.30 8.01 -2.14
N ALA A 50 -13.35 6.97 -1.31
CA ALA A 50 -12.66 6.96 0.00
C ALA A 50 -11.13 6.98 -0.14
N MET A 51 -10.57 6.26 -1.12
CA MET A 51 -9.12 6.23 -1.39
C MET A 51 -8.58 7.61 -1.76
N LEU A 52 -9.33 8.42 -2.50
CA LEU A 52 -8.90 9.76 -2.94
C LEU A 52 -8.65 10.74 -1.78
N ILE A 53 -9.34 10.54 -0.67
CA ILE A 53 -9.33 11.45 0.49
C ILE A 53 -8.33 10.97 1.56
N SER A 54 -7.90 9.70 1.49
CA SER A 54 -7.07 9.06 2.52
C SER A 54 -5.61 9.54 2.51
N PRO A 55 -5.04 9.99 3.65
CA PRO A 55 -3.67 10.47 3.75
C PRO A 55 -2.61 9.37 3.90
N LEU A 56 -2.89 8.11 3.53
CA LEU A 56 -1.98 6.97 3.69
C LEU A 56 -0.72 7.03 2.81
N MET A 57 -0.76 7.80 1.72
CA MET A 57 0.36 7.88 0.77
C MET A 57 1.62 8.49 1.39
N THR A 58 1.47 9.61 2.09
CA THR A 58 2.57 10.45 2.56
C THR A 58 3.59 9.71 3.43
N PRO A 59 3.19 8.95 4.48
CA PRO A 59 4.17 8.24 5.30
C PRO A 59 4.92 7.12 4.57
N ILE A 60 4.29 6.43 3.61
CA ILE A 60 4.97 5.35 2.86
C ILE A 60 6.00 5.94 1.90
N VAL A 61 5.63 7.01 1.20
CA VAL A 61 6.55 7.76 0.34
C VAL A 61 7.68 8.36 1.16
N GLY A 62 7.37 8.94 2.32
CA GLY A 62 8.35 9.50 3.27
C GLY A 62 9.34 8.45 3.77
N LEU A 63 8.87 7.26 4.12
CA LEU A 63 9.71 6.16 4.59
C LEU A 63 10.62 5.64 3.47
N GLY A 64 10.09 5.45 2.26
CA GLY A 64 10.89 5.07 1.08
C GLY A 64 11.92 6.12 0.68
N PHE A 65 11.55 7.40 0.71
CA PHE A 65 12.48 8.51 0.45
C PHE A 65 13.57 8.61 1.53
N GLY A 66 13.19 8.51 2.81
CA GLY A 66 14.10 8.51 3.96
C GLY A 66 15.12 7.37 3.91
N LEU A 67 14.68 6.16 3.56
CA LEU A 67 15.58 5.03 3.30
C LEU A 67 16.50 5.28 2.10
N ALA A 68 15.99 5.92 1.04
CA ALA A 68 16.80 6.27 -0.11
C ALA A 68 17.94 7.22 0.26
N ILE A 69 17.71 8.20 1.13
CA ILE A 69 18.72 9.19 1.56
C ILE A 69 19.44 8.86 2.87
N PHE A 70 19.09 7.73 3.52
CA PHE A 70 19.57 7.33 4.85
C PHE A 70 19.33 8.36 5.95
N ASP A 71 18.18 9.03 5.91
CA ASP A 71 17.78 9.97 6.96
C ASP A 71 16.98 9.24 8.04
N THR A 72 17.66 8.84 9.12
CA THR A 72 17.07 8.08 10.23
C THR A 72 15.96 8.83 10.95
N ARG A 73 16.03 10.17 10.99
CA ARG A 73 14.99 11.00 11.60
C ARG A 73 13.71 10.95 10.77
N LEU A 74 13.83 11.11 9.45
CA LEU A 74 12.70 11.02 8.53
C LEU A 74 12.08 9.63 8.51
N ILE A 75 12.90 8.57 8.55
CA ILE A 75 12.44 7.18 8.64
C ILE A 75 11.62 6.97 9.91
N LYS A 76 12.12 7.43 11.07
CA LYS A 76 11.44 7.27 12.36
C LYS A 76 10.09 7.99 12.36
N GLN A 77 10.05 9.25 11.93
CA GLN A 77 8.79 10.02 11.85
C GLN A 77 7.80 9.39 10.88
N SER A 78 8.27 8.96 9.70
CA SER A 78 7.40 8.29 8.72
C SER A 78 6.80 7.01 9.27
N LEU A 79 7.60 6.24 10.03
CA LEU A 79 7.16 4.99 10.64
C LEU A 79 6.16 5.24 11.78
N GLU A 80 6.38 6.25 12.62
CA GLU A 80 5.44 6.64 13.69
C GLU A 80 4.08 7.05 13.12
N VAL A 81 4.08 7.87 12.06
CA VAL A 81 2.83 8.27 11.37
C VAL A 81 2.17 7.06 10.70
N LEU A 82 2.93 6.22 9.99
CA LEU A 82 2.40 5.03 9.33
C LEU A 82 1.73 4.08 10.33
N LEU A 83 2.41 3.75 11.43
CA LEU A 83 1.88 2.87 12.47
C LEU A 83 0.63 3.46 13.10
N THR A 84 0.62 4.76 13.38
CA THR A 84 -0.56 5.44 13.92
C THR A 84 -1.75 5.34 12.96
N GLN A 85 -1.54 5.63 11.67
CA GLN A 85 -2.58 5.53 10.65
C GLN A 85 -3.08 4.09 10.47
N VAL A 86 -2.18 3.10 10.50
CA VAL A 86 -2.55 1.68 10.40
C VAL A 86 -3.40 1.25 11.60
N LEU A 87 -3.00 1.61 12.81
CA LEU A 87 -3.74 1.29 14.03
C LEU A 87 -5.13 1.95 14.04
N VAL A 88 -5.21 3.24 13.70
CA VAL A 88 -6.49 3.95 13.58
C VAL A 88 -7.38 3.30 12.52
N SER A 89 -6.81 2.94 11.36
CA SER A 89 -7.56 2.31 10.27
C SER A 89 -8.12 0.94 10.68
N LEU A 90 -7.32 0.12 11.35
CA LEU A 90 -7.76 -1.16 11.88
C LEU A 90 -8.85 -0.97 12.93
N LEU A 91 -8.66 -0.08 13.90
CA LEU A 91 -9.64 0.19 14.95
C LEU A 91 -10.99 0.64 14.38
N VAL A 92 -11.00 1.61 13.46
CA VAL A 92 -12.24 2.14 12.88
C VAL A 92 -12.95 1.11 12.03
N SER A 93 -12.23 0.40 11.16
CA SER A 93 -12.85 -0.63 10.31
C SER A 93 -13.35 -1.81 11.15
N THR A 94 -12.59 -2.26 12.16
CA THR A 94 -13.04 -3.29 13.11
C THR A 94 -14.28 -2.85 13.87
N LEU A 95 -14.31 -1.62 14.40
CA LEU A 95 -15.47 -1.11 15.12
C LEU A 95 -16.71 -1.04 14.22
N TYR A 96 -16.55 -0.58 12.97
CA TYR A 96 -17.63 -0.58 11.98
C TYR A 96 -18.17 -1.98 11.72
N PHE A 97 -17.31 -2.95 11.41
CA PHE A 97 -17.73 -4.31 11.08
C PHE A 97 -18.26 -5.08 12.30
N TRP A 98 -17.84 -4.73 13.51
CA TRP A 98 -18.35 -5.30 14.74
C TRP A 98 -19.77 -4.82 15.07
N ILE A 99 -20.08 -3.55 14.79
CA ILE A 99 -21.41 -2.97 14.99
C ILE A 99 -22.35 -3.31 13.81
N SER A 100 -21.80 -3.51 12.62
CA SER A 100 -22.54 -3.78 11.40
C SER A 100 -23.33 -5.10 11.51
N PRO A 101 -24.65 -5.09 11.25
CA PRO A 101 -25.47 -6.31 11.25
C PRO A 101 -25.21 -7.23 10.05
N LEU A 102 -24.45 -6.74 9.05
CA LEU A 102 -24.09 -7.49 7.85
C LEU A 102 -22.83 -8.31 8.09
N SER A 103 -23.00 -9.62 8.30
CA SER A 103 -21.92 -10.59 8.56
C SER A 103 -21.44 -11.33 7.30
N TYR A 104 -22.02 -11.04 6.14
CA TYR A 104 -21.65 -11.69 4.89
C TYR A 104 -20.42 -11.01 4.28
N ALA A 105 -19.39 -11.80 3.99
CA ALA A 105 -18.21 -11.32 3.26
C ALA A 105 -18.58 -11.03 1.80
N SER A 106 -18.56 -9.75 1.42
CA SER A 106 -18.75 -9.32 0.03
C SER A 106 -17.62 -9.83 -0.88
N SER A 107 -17.85 -9.87 -2.19
CA SER A 107 -16.83 -10.30 -3.16
C SER A 107 -15.59 -9.38 -3.13
N GLU A 108 -15.77 -8.08 -2.92
CA GLU A 108 -14.65 -7.15 -2.76
C GLU A 108 -13.81 -7.45 -1.51
N LEU A 109 -14.43 -7.82 -0.38
CA LEU A 109 -13.66 -8.25 0.81
C LEU A 109 -12.85 -9.52 0.53
N ILE A 110 -13.48 -10.52 -0.10
CA ILE A 110 -12.85 -11.80 -0.43
C ILE A 110 -11.65 -11.58 -1.37
N ALA A 111 -11.80 -10.74 -2.39
CA ALA A 111 -10.76 -10.44 -3.37
C ALA A 111 -9.48 -9.86 -2.73
N ARG A 112 -9.59 -9.18 -1.58
CA ARG A 112 -8.44 -8.57 -0.87
C ARG A 112 -7.78 -9.48 0.16
N THR A 113 -8.23 -10.74 0.29
CA THR A 113 -7.60 -11.73 1.20
C THR A 113 -6.50 -12.54 0.54
N SER A 114 -6.43 -12.53 -0.79
CA SER A 114 -5.54 -13.41 -1.54
C SER A 114 -4.64 -12.55 -2.45
N PRO A 115 -3.40 -12.27 -2.04
CA PRO A 115 -2.48 -11.48 -2.83
C PRO A 115 -2.22 -12.11 -4.19
N THR A 116 -2.19 -11.27 -5.22
CA THR A 116 -1.90 -11.69 -6.59
C THR A 116 -0.66 -10.98 -7.12
N ILE A 117 -0.09 -11.52 -8.20
CA ILE A 117 0.97 -10.82 -8.94
C ILE A 117 0.52 -9.46 -9.48
N TRP A 118 -0.78 -9.29 -9.75
CA TRP A 118 -1.34 -8.03 -10.25
C TRP A 118 -1.27 -6.92 -9.20
N ASP A 119 -1.49 -7.24 -7.92
CA ASP A 119 -1.36 -6.27 -6.83
C ASP A 119 0.07 -5.73 -6.72
N VAL A 120 1.07 -6.60 -6.90
CA VAL A 120 2.49 -6.23 -6.92
C VAL A 120 2.80 -5.27 -8.08
N LEU A 121 2.29 -5.57 -9.29
CA LEU A 121 2.48 -4.69 -10.45
C LEU A 121 1.83 -3.33 -10.24
N ILE A 122 0.62 -3.29 -9.66
CA ILE A 122 -0.08 -2.05 -9.31
C ILE A 122 0.71 -1.27 -8.26
N ALA A 123 1.23 -1.93 -7.23
CA ALA A 123 2.05 -1.30 -6.19
C ALA A 123 3.33 -0.68 -6.76
N ILE A 124 4.04 -1.38 -7.65
CA ILE A 124 5.23 -0.86 -8.33
C ILE A 124 4.87 0.35 -9.20
N ALA A 125 3.82 0.24 -10.03
CA ALA A 125 3.37 1.34 -10.89
C ALA A 125 2.93 2.56 -10.08
N GLY A 126 2.17 2.36 -9.01
CA GLY A 126 1.75 3.40 -8.07
C GLY A 126 2.94 4.05 -7.35
N GLY A 127 3.94 3.26 -6.96
CA GLY A 127 5.19 3.77 -6.38
C GLY A 127 6.00 4.61 -7.37
N ILE A 128 6.14 4.17 -8.63
CA ILE A 128 6.80 4.94 -9.69
C ILE A 128 6.06 6.26 -9.94
N ALA A 129 4.74 6.21 -10.08
CA ALA A 129 3.90 7.40 -10.19
C ALA A 129 4.08 8.31 -8.96
N GLY A 130 4.20 7.73 -7.76
CA GLY A 130 4.45 8.42 -6.50
C GLY A 130 5.73 9.23 -6.53
N VAL A 131 6.83 8.64 -6.99
CA VAL A 131 8.12 9.32 -7.13
C VAL A 131 8.03 10.48 -8.12
N ILE A 132 7.43 10.25 -9.29
CA ILE A 132 7.37 11.24 -10.37
C ILE A 132 6.44 12.40 -9.97
N GLY A 133 5.25 12.08 -9.47
CA GLY A 133 4.24 13.06 -9.11
C GLY A 133 4.63 13.85 -7.88
N SER A 134 5.02 13.22 -6.77
CA SER A 134 5.32 13.92 -5.51
C SER A 134 6.43 14.98 -5.64
N ARG A 135 7.27 14.87 -6.68
CA ARG A 135 8.32 15.84 -7.02
C ARG A 135 7.85 17.05 -7.81
N LYS A 136 6.69 17.03 -8.44
CA LYS A 136 6.12 18.20 -9.12
C LYS A 136 5.63 19.22 -8.09
N LYS A 137 5.86 20.50 -8.35
CA LYS A 137 5.30 21.61 -7.57
C LYS A 137 3.84 21.92 -7.94
N GLU A 138 3.33 21.30 -9.00
CA GLU A 138 1.97 21.47 -9.50
C GLU A 138 0.91 20.83 -8.59
N ALA A 139 -0.29 21.41 -8.58
CA ALA A 139 -1.41 20.99 -7.73
C ALA A 139 -2.03 19.63 -8.13
N ASN A 140 -1.65 19.04 -9.28
CA ASN A 140 -2.29 17.83 -9.81
C ASN A 140 -1.65 16.51 -9.31
N ASN A 141 -1.11 16.50 -8.09
CA ASN A 141 -0.47 15.33 -7.47
C ASN A 141 -1.46 14.29 -6.90
N ILE A 142 -2.72 14.34 -7.34
CA ILE A 142 -3.77 13.43 -6.88
C ILE A 142 -3.57 12.04 -7.47
N VAL A 143 -3.17 11.94 -8.75
CA VAL A 143 -3.09 10.67 -9.51
C VAL A 143 -2.22 9.59 -8.83
N PRO A 144 -1.00 9.89 -8.35
CA PRO A 144 -0.20 8.90 -7.63
C PRO A 144 -0.80 8.49 -6.28
N GLY A 145 -1.45 9.44 -5.59
CA GLY A 145 -2.15 9.19 -4.34
C GLY A 145 -3.25 8.17 -4.49
N VAL A 146 -4.02 8.25 -5.59
CA VAL A 146 -5.05 7.27 -5.91
C VAL A 146 -4.46 5.88 -6.06
N ALA A 147 -3.42 5.70 -6.89
CA ALA A 147 -2.83 4.39 -7.14
C ALA A 147 -2.28 3.73 -5.87
N ILE A 148 -1.64 4.51 -5.00
CA ILE A 148 -1.11 4.05 -3.72
C ILE A 148 -2.24 3.72 -2.75
N ALA A 149 -3.25 4.58 -2.62
CA ALA A 149 -4.41 4.33 -1.77
C ALA A 149 -5.22 3.11 -2.24
N THR A 150 -5.31 2.87 -3.56
CA THR A 150 -5.96 1.69 -4.14
C THR A 150 -5.36 0.38 -3.67
N ALA A 151 -4.03 0.34 -3.57
CA ALA A 151 -3.30 -0.86 -3.14
C ALA A 151 -3.36 -1.10 -1.62
N LEU A 152 -3.70 -0.09 -0.82
CA LEU A 152 -3.48 -0.13 0.64
C LEU A 152 -4.76 -0.05 1.46
N MET A 153 -5.71 0.78 1.04
CA MET A 153 -6.89 1.08 1.84
C MET A 153 -7.89 -0.09 1.93
N PRO A 154 -8.19 -0.84 0.86
CA PRO A 154 -9.05 -2.01 0.97
C PRO A 154 -8.44 -3.12 1.82
N PRO A 155 -7.17 -3.53 1.63
CA PRO A 155 -6.57 -4.59 2.45
C PRO A 155 -6.59 -4.27 3.94
N ILE A 156 -6.34 -3.02 4.36
CA ILE A 156 -6.39 -2.68 5.78
C ILE A 156 -7.82 -2.71 6.36
N CYS A 157 -8.83 -2.32 5.56
CA CYS A 157 -10.23 -2.44 5.97
C CYS A 157 -10.69 -3.91 6.02
N THR A 158 -10.26 -4.74 5.06
CA THR A 158 -10.51 -6.19 5.06
C THR A 158 -9.82 -6.89 6.24
N ALA A 159 -8.64 -6.43 6.64
CA ALA A 159 -8.00 -6.88 7.87
C ALA A 159 -8.84 -6.54 9.10
N GLY A 160 -9.38 -5.32 9.18
CA GLY A 160 -10.30 -4.91 10.23
C GLY A 160 -11.58 -5.74 10.29
N TYR A 161 -12.15 -6.11 9.14
CA TYR A 161 -13.26 -7.08 9.02
C TYR A 161 -12.88 -8.45 9.59
N GLY A 162 -11.69 -8.95 9.23
CA GLY A 162 -11.17 -10.22 9.72
C GLY A 162 -11.01 -10.21 11.24
N LEU A 163 -10.53 -9.11 11.82
CA LEU A 163 -10.42 -8.94 13.26
C LEU A 163 -11.79 -8.87 13.96
N ALA A 164 -12.75 -8.13 13.39
CA ALA A 164 -14.11 -8.01 13.93
C ALA A 164 -14.86 -9.35 13.99
N ASN A 165 -14.70 -10.19 12.95
CA ASN A 165 -15.39 -11.46 12.82
C ASN A 165 -14.58 -12.67 13.36
N GLY A 166 -13.38 -12.43 13.93
CA GLY A 166 -12.48 -13.50 14.36
C GLY A 166 -11.97 -14.39 13.21
N ASN A 167 -12.07 -13.93 11.96
CA ASN A 167 -11.65 -14.68 10.78
C ASN A 167 -10.16 -14.45 10.50
N VAL A 168 -9.34 -15.32 11.08
CA VAL A 168 -7.86 -15.28 10.96
C VAL A 168 -7.40 -15.32 9.50
N ARG A 169 -8.13 -16.02 8.62
CA ARG A 169 -7.78 -16.10 7.19
C ARG A 169 -7.94 -14.75 6.49
N PHE A 170 -9.01 -14.02 6.78
CA PHE A 170 -9.20 -12.67 6.24
C PHE A 170 -8.17 -11.70 6.82
N LEU A 171 -7.95 -11.77 8.14
CA LEU A 171 -7.00 -10.92 8.84
C LEU A 171 -5.58 -11.08 8.29
N LEU A 172 -5.05 -12.30 8.30
CA LEU A 172 -3.68 -12.56 7.86
C LEU A 172 -3.50 -12.34 6.36
N GLY A 173 -4.45 -12.78 5.54
CA GLY A 173 -4.37 -12.61 4.09
C GLY A 173 -4.38 -11.13 3.66
N ALA A 174 -5.24 -10.32 4.27
CA ALA A 174 -5.35 -8.91 3.94
C ALA A 174 -4.21 -8.06 4.53
N LEU A 175 -3.75 -8.34 5.76
CA LEU A 175 -2.54 -7.73 6.32
C LEU A 175 -1.32 -8.08 5.48
N TYR A 176 -1.24 -9.32 5.00
CA TYR A 176 -0.14 -9.75 4.15
C TYR A 176 -0.12 -9.01 2.82
N LEU A 177 -1.27 -8.86 2.15
CA LEU A 177 -1.42 -8.04 0.95
C LEU A 177 -1.05 -6.57 1.20
N PHE A 178 -1.51 -5.98 2.31
CA PHE A 178 -1.15 -4.63 2.73
C PHE A 178 0.38 -4.45 2.87
N LEU A 179 1.05 -5.38 3.55
CA LEU A 179 2.49 -5.33 3.79
C LEU A 179 3.29 -5.48 2.50
N ILE A 180 2.94 -6.43 1.63
CA ILE A 180 3.57 -6.57 0.30
C ILE A 180 3.47 -5.26 -0.49
N ASN A 181 2.28 -4.66 -0.54
CA ASN A 181 2.07 -3.43 -1.29
C ASN A 181 2.90 -2.28 -0.71
N CYS A 182 2.95 -2.13 0.61
CA CYS A 182 3.83 -1.16 1.27
C CYS A 182 5.30 -1.36 0.85
N VAL A 183 5.78 -2.60 0.86
CA VAL A 183 7.15 -2.94 0.50
C VAL A 183 7.46 -2.57 -0.95
N PHE A 184 6.63 -2.95 -1.91
CA PHE A 184 6.88 -2.65 -3.32
C PHE A 184 6.78 -1.15 -3.64
N ILE A 185 5.83 -0.43 -3.03
CA ILE A 185 5.74 1.04 -3.15
C ILE A 185 7.00 1.70 -2.58
N MET A 186 7.47 1.23 -1.42
CA MET A 186 8.68 1.72 -0.78
C MET A 186 9.93 1.44 -1.63
N LEU A 187 10.07 0.23 -2.18
CA LEU A 187 11.17 -0.14 -3.08
C LEU A 187 11.19 0.73 -4.33
N ALA A 188 10.03 0.94 -4.96
CA ALA A 188 9.89 1.85 -6.10
C ALA A 188 10.30 3.29 -5.72
N ASN A 189 9.94 3.75 -4.52
CA ASN A 189 10.36 5.06 -4.02
C ASN A 189 11.88 5.17 -3.79
N ILE A 190 12.50 4.13 -3.23
CA ILE A 190 13.96 4.07 -3.03
C ILE A 190 14.68 4.14 -4.37
N VAL A 191 14.33 3.27 -5.31
CA VAL A 191 14.96 3.18 -6.64
C VAL A 191 14.73 4.47 -7.43
N GLY A 192 13.47 4.94 -7.50
CA GLY A 192 13.11 6.14 -8.23
C GLY A 192 13.81 7.38 -7.68
N THR A 193 13.82 7.56 -6.36
CA THR A 193 14.54 8.68 -5.72
C THR A 193 16.02 8.68 -6.08
N ARG A 194 16.66 7.50 -6.07
CA ARG A 194 18.09 7.36 -6.44
C ARG A 194 18.36 7.72 -7.89
N ILE A 195 17.50 7.28 -8.81
CA ILE A 195 17.61 7.62 -10.24
C ILE A 195 17.50 9.14 -10.43
N LEU A 196 16.53 9.79 -9.76
CA LEU A 196 16.36 11.24 -9.86
C LEU A 196 17.54 12.01 -9.24
N MET A 197 18.08 11.55 -8.11
CA MET A 197 19.25 12.18 -7.48
C MET A 197 20.49 12.13 -8.39
N ARG A 198 20.65 11.08 -9.22
CA ARG A 198 21.76 10.95 -10.16
C ARG A 198 21.73 11.99 -11.30
N LYS A 199 20.56 12.57 -11.60
CA LYS A 199 20.36 13.54 -12.69
C LYS A 199 20.45 15.02 -12.24
N SER A 200 20.64 15.32 -10.95
CA SER A 200 20.71 16.70 -10.44
C SER A 200 22.15 17.25 -10.52
N PRO A 201 22.42 18.44 -11.13
CA PRO A 201 23.78 18.93 -11.38
C PRO A 201 24.53 19.44 -10.15
N LEU A 202 23.86 19.69 -9.03
CA LEU A 202 24.47 20.29 -7.86
C LEU A 202 24.08 19.55 -6.58
N THR A 203 25.09 19.39 -5.73
CA THR A 203 25.10 19.03 -4.29
C THR A 203 25.18 17.55 -3.87
N SER A 204 26.43 17.13 -3.63
CA SER A 204 26.94 16.57 -2.37
C SER A 204 26.24 15.35 -1.73
N PHE A 205 25.86 14.36 -2.53
CA PHE A 205 25.65 12.98 -2.03
C PHE A 205 26.52 11.97 -2.79
N LYS A 206 27.67 12.43 -3.30
CA LYS A 206 28.67 11.58 -3.96
C LYS A 206 29.39 10.67 -2.95
N GLU A 207 29.31 10.99 -1.65
CA GLU A 207 29.86 10.21 -0.54
C GLU A 207 28.81 9.39 0.19
N LEU A 208 28.01 8.62 -0.54
CA LEU A 208 27.36 7.51 0.14
C LEU A 208 28.42 6.46 0.44
N SER A 209 28.76 6.29 1.72
CA SER A 209 29.73 5.28 2.13
C SER A 209 29.37 3.92 1.53
N ILE A 210 30.37 3.14 1.13
CA ILE A 210 30.17 1.78 0.59
C ILE A 210 29.28 0.95 1.53
N LYS A 211 29.43 1.15 2.85
CA LYS A 211 28.61 0.53 3.90
C LYS A 211 27.12 0.86 3.75
N MET A 212 26.77 2.11 3.47
CA MET A 212 25.38 2.51 3.21
C MET A 212 24.86 1.89 1.91
N ARG A 213 25.65 1.84 0.82
CA ARG A 213 25.20 1.18 -0.42
C ARG A 213 24.91 -0.31 -0.20
N ILE A 214 25.81 -1.01 0.50
CA ILE A 214 25.63 -2.43 0.84
C ILE A 214 24.39 -2.60 1.73
N GLY A 215 24.19 -1.75 2.74
CA GLY A 215 23.01 -1.78 3.62
C GLY A 215 21.68 -1.58 2.87
N LEU A 216 21.64 -0.70 1.87
CA LEU A 216 20.45 -0.51 1.04
C LEU A 216 20.19 -1.72 0.13
N ILE A 217 21.23 -2.27 -0.50
CA ILE A 217 21.11 -3.45 -1.37
C ILE A 217 20.65 -4.65 -0.53
N SER A 218 21.23 -4.85 0.67
CA SER A 218 20.80 -5.93 1.56
C SER A 218 19.35 -5.76 2.01
N LEU A 219 18.91 -4.52 2.31
CA LEU A 219 17.52 -4.24 2.67
C LEU A 219 16.57 -4.53 1.50
N ILE A 220 16.94 -4.12 0.28
CA ILE A 220 16.17 -4.39 -0.94
C ILE A 220 16.05 -5.90 -1.16
N VAL A 221 17.15 -6.65 -1.06
CA VAL A 221 17.14 -8.12 -1.21
C VAL A 221 16.30 -8.79 -0.13
N LEU A 222 16.44 -8.36 1.14
CA LEU A 222 15.68 -8.88 2.28
C LEU A 222 14.17 -8.67 2.11
N LEU A 223 13.76 -7.56 1.50
CA LEU A 223 12.36 -7.24 1.25
C LEU A 223 11.80 -7.94 0.01
N ILE A 224 12.58 -8.05 -1.07
CA ILE A 224 12.15 -8.63 -2.35
C ILE A 224 12.02 -10.16 -2.27
N LEU A 225 12.99 -10.86 -1.67
CA LEU A 225 13.02 -12.33 -1.69
C LEU A 225 11.75 -12.98 -1.10
N PRO A 226 11.35 -12.68 0.15
CA PRO A 226 10.15 -13.28 0.74
C PRO A 226 8.87 -12.79 0.06
N ALA A 227 8.80 -11.52 -0.36
CA ALA A 227 7.62 -10.96 -1.02
C ALA A 227 7.39 -11.59 -2.40
N SER A 228 8.46 -11.78 -3.18
CA SER A 228 8.40 -12.38 -4.52
C SER A 228 8.12 -13.88 -4.43
N TYR A 229 8.78 -14.58 -3.51
CA TYR A 229 8.52 -16.00 -3.26
C TYR A 229 7.06 -16.22 -2.91
N SER A 230 6.52 -15.43 -1.97
CA SER A 230 5.13 -15.59 -1.56
C SER A 230 4.12 -15.16 -2.62
N ALA A 231 4.41 -14.12 -3.41
CA ALA A 231 3.54 -13.73 -4.51
C ALA A 231 3.42 -14.86 -5.54
N VAL A 232 4.53 -15.53 -5.85
CA VAL A 232 4.55 -16.66 -6.80
C VAL A 232 3.84 -17.89 -6.24
N THR A 233 4.12 -18.28 -4.99
CA THR A 233 3.48 -19.48 -4.40
C THR A 233 1.97 -19.30 -4.25
N LEU A 234 1.52 -18.13 -3.81
CA LEU A 234 0.08 -17.83 -3.66
C LEU A 234 -0.64 -17.79 -5.01
N THR A 235 -0.01 -17.22 -6.04
CA THR A 235 -0.58 -17.21 -7.39
C THR A 235 -0.71 -18.63 -7.95
N ILE A 236 0.30 -19.49 -7.73
CA ILE A 236 0.27 -20.89 -8.17
C ILE A 236 -0.81 -21.68 -7.40
N GLU A 237 -0.96 -21.45 -6.10
CA GLU A 237 -2.01 -22.09 -5.31
C GLU A 237 -3.43 -21.67 -5.75
N GLN A 238 -3.62 -20.40 -6.10
CA GLN A 238 -4.89 -19.91 -6.66
C GLN A 238 -5.17 -20.52 -8.03
N ALA A 239 -4.21 -20.48 -8.95
CA ALA A 239 -4.35 -21.08 -10.28
C ALA A 239 -4.67 -22.58 -10.20
N ARG A 240 -4.06 -23.29 -9.24
CA ARG A 240 -4.36 -24.70 -8.96
C ARG A 240 -5.79 -24.89 -8.44
N LYS A 241 -6.26 -24.05 -7.51
CA LYS A 241 -7.64 -24.12 -6.98
C LYS A 241 -8.70 -23.82 -8.03
N GLU A 242 -8.46 -22.85 -8.90
CA GLU A 242 -9.33 -22.55 -10.04
C GLU A 242 -9.33 -23.67 -11.07
N GLY A 243 -8.17 -24.23 -11.38
CA GLY A 243 -8.05 -25.40 -12.26
C GLY A 243 -8.82 -26.61 -11.74
N ILE A 244 -8.75 -26.89 -10.44
CA ILE A 244 -9.51 -27.98 -9.80
C ILE A 244 -11.02 -27.68 -9.86
N LYS A 245 -11.46 -26.44 -9.57
CA LYS A 245 -12.88 -26.07 -9.70
C LYS A 245 -13.40 -26.21 -11.12
N GLN A 246 -12.62 -25.79 -12.12
CA GLN A 246 -13.00 -25.95 -13.52
C GLN A 246 -13.02 -27.42 -13.95
N PHE A 247 -12.06 -28.23 -13.50
CA PHE A 247 -12.01 -29.66 -13.78
C PHE A 247 -13.22 -30.38 -13.17
N VAL A 248 -13.48 -30.16 -11.88
CA VAL A 248 -14.64 -30.71 -11.17
C VAL A 248 -15.93 -30.23 -11.84
N GLY A 249 -16.06 -28.94 -12.15
CA GLY A 249 -17.23 -28.40 -12.84
C GLY A 249 -17.45 -29.03 -14.23
N LYS A 250 -16.38 -29.24 -15.00
CA LYS A 250 -16.46 -29.94 -16.30
C LYS A 250 -16.87 -31.41 -16.15
N GLU A 251 -16.29 -32.14 -15.19
CA GLU A 251 -16.65 -33.54 -14.97
C GLU A 251 -18.08 -33.68 -14.44
N PHE A 252 -18.53 -32.79 -13.54
CA PHE A 252 -19.92 -32.77 -13.08
C PHE A 252 -20.90 -32.42 -14.22
N ALA A 253 -20.60 -31.43 -15.07
CA ALA A 253 -21.42 -31.10 -16.24
C ALA A 253 -21.51 -32.29 -17.22
N LYS A 254 -20.39 -33.01 -17.41
CA LYS A 254 -20.30 -34.20 -18.25
C LYS A 254 -21.08 -35.39 -17.69
N LEU A 255 -21.15 -35.54 -16.37
CA LEU A 255 -21.92 -36.62 -15.68
C LEU A 255 -23.42 -36.35 -15.62
N TYR A 256 -23.85 -35.09 -15.55
CA TYR A 256 -25.26 -34.71 -15.33
C TYR A 256 -25.94 -34.05 -16.53
N GLY A 257 -25.25 -33.89 -17.66
CA GLY A 257 -25.87 -33.56 -18.94
C GLY A 257 -26.49 -32.16 -19.04
N TYR A 258 -25.70 -31.13 -18.75
CA TYR A 258 -25.96 -29.75 -19.18
C TYR A 258 -24.79 -29.21 -20.00
#